data_AF-A0A6A0HCP1-F1
#
_entry.id   AF-A0A6A0HCP1-F1
#
_cell.length_a   1.000
_cell.length_b   1.000
_cell.length_c   1.000
_cell.angle_alpha   90.00
_cell.angle_beta   90.00
_cell.angle_gamma   90.00
#
_symmetry.space_group_name_H-M   'P 1'
#
loop_
_entity.id
_entity.type
_entity.pdbx_description
1 polymer ?
#
loop_
_entity_poly.entity_id
_entity_poly.type
_entity_poly.pdbx_seq_one_letter_code
_entity_poly.pdbx_strand_id
1 'polypeptide(L)'
;MLGDKAFSLIQELDRSQHGTLPPFNEDAVRQALEEIDSLFQQNVADINHLAEDDALVAGIHLRHAALERNKRCLLAYFLSLLKIRYPEDSPLEWFAQYSSTVARYMRSLGDGQGLDLTVDLKPPKNLYIEVTT
;
A
#
# COMPACT_ATOMS: atom_id res chain seq x y z
N MET A 1 -14.96 -10.64 -12.54
CA MET A 1 -15.67 -9.69 -11.66
C MET A 1 -14.63 -8.75 -11.04
N LEU A 2 -15.06 -7.58 -10.54
CA LEU A 2 -14.15 -6.60 -9.96
C LEU A 2 -13.49 -7.15 -8.69
N GLY A 3 -12.16 -7.10 -8.65
CA GLY A 3 -11.36 -7.50 -7.49
C GLY A 3 -11.20 -9.00 -7.28
N ASP A 4 -11.47 -9.82 -8.29
CA ASP A 4 -11.29 -11.28 -8.21
C ASP A 4 -9.84 -11.65 -7.93
N LYS A 5 -8.88 -10.94 -8.52
CA LYS A 5 -7.45 -11.22 -8.37
C LYS A 5 -6.95 -10.88 -6.97
N ALA A 6 -7.37 -9.73 -6.44
CA ALA A 6 -7.07 -9.37 -5.07
C ALA A 6 -7.74 -10.36 -4.07
N PHE A 7 -8.95 -10.83 -4.37
CA PHE A 7 -9.63 -11.82 -3.54
C PHE A 7 -8.97 -13.21 -3.59
N SER A 8 -8.45 -13.64 -4.75
CA SER A 8 -7.76 -14.94 -4.85
C SER A 8 -6.52 -15.02 -3.95
N LEU A 9 -5.82 -13.90 -3.73
CA LEU A 9 -4.71 -13.81 -2.77
C LEU A 9 -5.16 -14.13 -1.33
N ILE A 10 -6.34 -13.65 -0.93
CA ILE A 10 -6.90 -13.93 0.39
C ILE A 10 -7.32 -15.39 0.49
N GLN A 11 -7.92 -15.96 -0.56
CA GLN A 11 -8.27 -17.37 -0.58
C GLN A 11 -7.03 -18.28 -0.51
N GLU A 12 -5.94 -17.88 -1.15
CA GLU A 12 -4.66 -18.57 -1.07
C GLU A 12 -4.15 -18.59 0.37
N LEU A 13 -4.16 -17.45 1.07
CA LEU A 13 -3.78 -17.39 2.49
C LEU A 13 -4.69 -18.21 3.39
N ASP A 14 -6.00 -18.18 3.17
CA ASP A 14 -6.97 -18.92 3.96
C ASP A 14 -6.76 -20.45 3.85
N ARG A 15 -6.42 -20.93 2.65
CA ARG A 15 -6.02 -22.34 2.44
C ARG A 15 -4.70 -22.69 3.11
N SER A 16 -3.85 -21.69 3.36
CA SER A 16 -2.51 -21.85 3.91
C SER A 16 -2.48 -21.87 5.44
N GLN A 17 -3.63 -21.90 6.12
CA GLN A 17 -3.79 -21.85 7.59
C GLN A 17 -3.05 -22.94 8.39
N HIS A 18 -2.31 -23.86 7.75
CA HIS A 18 -1.52 -24.92 8.40
C HIS A 18 -0.01 -24.62 8.41
N GLY A 19 0.36 -23.35 8.60
CA GLY A 19 1.74 -22.96 8.98
C GLY A 19 2.78 -23.04 7.86
N THR A 20 2.37 -23.29 6.62
CA THR A 20 3.27 -23.26 5.47
C THR A 20 3.01 -21.98 4.68
N LEU A 21 4.00 -21.09 4.61
CA LEU A 21 3.91 -19.84 3.87
C LEU A 21 3.73 -20.16 2.37
N PRO A 22 2.63 -19.72 1.72
CA PRO A 22 2.56 -19.80 0.27
C PRO A 22 3.63 -18.89 -0.35
N PRO A 23 4.22 -19.27 -1.49
CA PRO A 23 5.17 -18.42 -2.18
C PRO A 23 4.53 -17.07 -2.53
N PHE A 24 5.34 -16.01 -2.57
CA PHE A 24 4.83 -14.70 -2.96
C PHE A 24 4.28 -14.72 -4.39
N ASN A 25 2.96 -14.58 -4.51
CA ASN A 25 2.26 -14.55 -5.78
C ASN A 25 2.36 -13.17 -6.48
N GLU A 26 3.52 -12.91 -7.10
CA GLU A 26 3.81 -11.65 -7.80
C GLU A 26 2.82 -11.37 -8.94
N ASP A 27 2.41 -12.39 -9.68
CA ASP A 27 1.49 -12.23 -10.81
C ASP A 27 0.10 -11.78 -10.38
N ALA A 28 -0.46 -12.35 -9.31
CA ALA A 28 -1.77 -11.94 -8.81
C ALA A 28 -1.72 -10.54 -8.19
N VAL A 29 -0.62 -10.19 -7.52
CA VAL A 29 -0.39 -8.82 -7.01
C VAL A 29 -0.32 -7.82 -8.16
N ARG A 30 0.48 -8.09 -9.19
CA ARG A 30 0.61 -7.24 -10.37
C ARG A 30 -0.73 -7.04 -11.07
N GLN A 31 -1.49 -8.11 -11.31
CA GLN A 31 -2.81 -8.03 -11.92
C GLN A 31 -3.80 -7.20 -11.09
N ALA A 32 -3.76 -7.31 -9.75
CA ALA A 32 -4.61 -6.50 -8.87
C ALA A 32 -4.21 -5.01 -8.90
N LEU A 33 -2.92 -4.69 -9.04
CA LEU A 33 -2.43 -3.32 -9.18
C LEU A 33 -2.81 -2.72 -10.55
N GLU A 34 -2.70 -3.50 -11.63
CA GLU A 34 -3.16 -3.11 -12.97
C GLU A 34 -4.68 -2.83 -12.98
N GLU A 35 -5.47 -3.66 -12.29
CA GLU A 35 -6.91 -3.42 -12.12
C GLU A 35 -7.17 -2.12 -11.33
N ILE A 36 -6.42 -1.86 -10.26
CA ILE A 36 -6.53 -0.60 -9.49
C ILE A 36 -6.25 0.62 -10.38
N ASP A 37 -5.18 0.58 -11.16
CA ASP A 37 -4.82 1.70 -12.04
C ASP A 37 -5.91 1.93 -13.11
N SER A 38 -6.37 0.86 -13.75
CA SER A 38 -7.44 0.93 -14.74
C SER A 38 -8.74 1.51 -14.18
N LEU A 39 -9.19 1.03 -13.00
CA LEU A 39 -10.40 1.53 -12.34
C LEU A 39 -10.26 2.99 -11.90
N PHE A 40 -9.07 3.38 -11.44
CA PHE A 40 -8.79 4.75 -11.05
C PHE A 40 -8.87 5.70 -12.26
N GLN A 41 -8.24 5.34 -13.38
CA GLN A 41 -8.28 6.14 -14.61
C GLN A 41 -9.71 6.28 -15.15
N GLN A 42 -10.49 5.19 -15.16
CA GLN A 42 -11.90 5.24 -15.55
C GLN A 42 -12.72 6.15 -14.64
N ASN A 43 -12.49 6.09 -13.33
CA ASN A 43 -13.17 6.98 -12.39
C ASN A 43 -12.81 8.45 -12.59
N VAL A 44 -11.54 8.76 -12.83
CA VAL A 44 -11.12 10.13 -13.13
C VAL A 44 -11.79 10.63 -14.41
N ALA A 45 -11.85 9.81 -15.45
CA ALA A 45 -12.53 10.15 -16.69
C ALA A 45 -14.01 10.46 -16.46
N ASP A 46 -14.74 9.57 -15.78
CA ASP A 46 -16.18 9.76 -15.52
C ASP A 46 -16.46 10.95 -14.59
N ILE A 47 -15.58 11.23 -13.61
CA ILE A 47 -15.70 12.40 -12.74
C ILE A 47 -15.61 13.70 -13.56
N ASN A 48 -14.78 13.75 -14.60
CA ASN A 48 -14.67 14.92 -15.46
C ASN A 48 -15.93 15.16 -16.31
N HIS A 49 -16.71 14.10 -16.59
CA HIS A 49 -17.98 14.17 -17.31
C HIS A 49 -19.21 14.24 -16.40
N LEU A 50 -19.03 14.26 -15.07
CA LEU A 50 -20.12 14.18 -14.10
C LEU A 50 -21.08 15.38 -14.20
N ALA A 51 -20.60 16.55 -14.62
CA ALA A 51 -21.44 17.73 -14.83
C ALA A 51 -22.38 17.59 -16.04
N GLU A 52 -22.10 16.64 -16.93
CA GLU A 52 -22.83 16.40 -18.18
C GLU A 52 -23.80 15.21 -18.05
N ASP A 53 -23.47 14.22 -17.21
CA ASP A 53 -24.29 13.01 -17.00
C ASP A 53 -24.26 12.51 -15.54
N ASP A 54 -25.33 12.83 -14.81
CA ASP A 54 -25.54 12.38 -13.42
C ASP A 54 -25.69 10.85 -13.30
N ALA A 55 -25.98 10.12 -14.38
CA ALA A 55 -26.10 8.66 -14.34
C ALA A 55 -24.76 7.96 -14.03
N LEU A 56 -23.63 8.66 -14.20
CA LEU A 56 -22.29 8.14 -13.94
C LEU A 56 -21.99 7.96 -12.44
N VAL A 57 -22.72 8.65 -11.55
CA VAL A 57 -22.51 8.63 -10.09
C VAL A 57 -22.46 7.19 -9.54
N ALA A 58 -23.42 6.35 -9.93
CA ALA A 58 -23.49 4.97 -9.46
C ALA A 58 -22.29 4.12 -9.90
N GLY A 59 -21.83 4.32 -11.15
CA GLY A 59 -20.65 3.65 -11.70
C GLY A 59 -19.37 4.07 -10.97
N ILE A 60 -19.22 5.37 -10.70
CA ILE A 60 -18.07 5.92 -9.96
C ILE A 60 -17.99 5.31 -8.55
N HIS A 61 -19.11 5.28 -7.83
CA HIS A 61 -19.17 4.68 -6.49
C HIS A 61 -18.86 3.18 -6.50
N LEU A 62 -19.38 2.43 -7.49
CA LEU A 62 -19.10 1.00 -7.64
C LEU A 62 -17.61 0.76 -7.83
N ARG A 63 -16.98 1.47 -8.77
CA ARG A 63 -15.53 1.35 -9.02
C ARG A 63 -14.70 1.82 -7.83
N HIS A 64 -15.14 2.86 -7.11
CA HIS A 64 -14.48 3.31 -5.89
C HIS A 64 -14.50 2.23 -4.80
N ALA A 65 -15.65 1.59 -4.57
CA ALA A 65 -15.75 0.48 -3.63
C ALA A 65 -14.84 -0.71 -4.02
N ALA A 66 -14.73 -1.00 -5.33
CA ALA A 66 -13.81 -2.03 -5.84
C ALA A 66 -12.33 -1.66 -5.61
N LEU A 67 -11.95 -0.40 -5.83
CA LEU A 67 -10.59 0.10 -5.53
C LEU A 67 -10.24 -0.11 -4.05
N GLU A 68 -11.14 0.26 -3.14
CA GLU A 68 -10.93 0.06 -1.71
C GLU A 68 -10.84 -1.42 -1.35
N ARG A 69 -11.67 -2.27 -1.96
CA ARG A 69 -11.61 -3.72 -1.76
C ARG A 69 -10.26 -4.28 -2.18
N ASN A 70 -9.77 -3.92 -3.37
CA ASN A 70 -8.47 -4.38 -3.86
C ASN A 70 -7.33 -3.92 -2.95
N LYS A 71 -7.35 -2.66 -2.49
CA LYS A 71 -6.38 -2.14 -1.52
C LYS A 71 -6.40 -2.94 -0.21
N ARG A 72 -7.59 -3.19 0.37
CA ARG A 72 -7.73 -3.97 1.61
C ARG A 72 -7.19 -5.39 1.44
N CYS A 73 -7.51 -6.05 0.33
CA CYS A 73 -7.03 -7.41 0.04
C CYS A 73 -5.50 -7.45 -0.11
N LEU A 74 -4.91 -6.52 -0.86
CA LEU A 74 -3.45 -6.44 -0.99
C LEU A 74 -2.77 -6.21 0.36
N LEU A 75 -3.25 -5.24 1.14
CA LEU A 75 -2.70 -4.94 2.46
C LEU A 75 -2.81 -6.14 3.42
N ALA A 76 -3.96 -6.79 3.45
CA ALA A 76 -4.17 -8.00 4.25
C ALA A 76 -3.23 -9.12 3.82
N TYR A 77 -3.00 -9.28 2.51
CA TYR A 77 -2.08 -10.26 1.96
C TYR A 77 -0.64 -10.00 2.42
N PHE A 78 -0.13 -8.79 2.21
CA PHE A 78 1.23 -8.41 2.64
C PHE A 78 1.41 -8.51 4.16
N LEU A 79 0.44 -8.03 4.94
CA LEU A 79 0.52 -8.10 6.40
C LEU A 79 0.57 -9.55 6.89
N SER A 80 -0.21 -10.44 6.28
CA SER A 80 -0.21 -11.86 6.66
C SER A 80 1.12 -12.53 6.34
N LEU A 81 1.70 -12.25 5.16
CA LEU A 81 3.04 -12.74 4.81
C LEU A 81 4.11 -12.23 5.80
N LEU A 82 4.03 -10.95 6.17
CA LEU A 82 4.95 -10.38 7.17
C LEU A 82 4.78 -11.04 8.54
N LYS A 83 3.54 -11.25 9.01
CA LYS A 83 3.27 -11.91 10.29
C LYS A 83 3.77 -13.36 10.35
N ILE A 84 3.65 -14.10 9.25
CA ILE A 84 4.14 -15.48 9.18
C ILE A 84 5.68 -15.50 9.12
N ARG A 85 6.29 -14.58 8.37
CA ARG A 85 7.75 -14.48 8.26
C ARG A 85 8.42 -13.94 9.53
N TYR A 86 7.71 -13.08 10.25
CA TYR A 86 8.16 -12.42 11.48
C TYR A 86 7.08 -12.63 12.55
N PRO A 87 7.03 -13.82 13.16
CA PRO A 87 6.10 -14.09 14.27
C PRO A 87 6.33 -13.08 15.40
N GLU A 88 5.28 -12.79 16.18
CA GLU A 88 5.30 -11.76 17.24
C GLU A 88 6.40 -11.98 18.31
N ASP A 89 6.99 -13.17 18.34
CA ASP A 89 8.12 -13.53 19.22
C ASP A 89 9.49 -13.01 18.73
N SER A 90 9.60 -12.44 17.52
CA SER A 90 10.83 -11.80 16.99
C SER A 90 10.66 -10.31 16.58
N PRO A 91 10.18 -9.44 17.49
CA PRO A 91 9.89 -8.04 17.15
C PRO A 91 11.18 -7.21 16.94
N LEU A 92 12.27 -7.55 17.63
CA LEU A 92 13.55 -6.85 17.49
C LEU A 92 14.19 -7.07 16.12
N GLU A 93 14.12 -8.29 15.61
CA GLU A 93 14.73 -8.64 14.32
C GLU A 93 13.96 -8.01 13.16
N TRP A 94 12.62 -8.03 13.25
CA TRP A 94 11.75 -7.28 12.34
C TRP A 94 12.06 -5.78 12.35
N PHE A 95 12.14 -5.17 13.54
CA PHE A 95 12.42 -3.75 13.68
C PHE A 95 13.79 -3.41 13.09
N ALA A 96 14.82 -4.21 13.38
CA ALA A 96 16.16 -4.02 12.83
C ALA A 96 16.17 -4.07 11.29
N GLN A 97 15.44 -5.04 10.70
CA GLN A 97 15.39 -5.22 9.25
C GLN A 97 14.57 -4.13 8.55
N TYR A 98 13.46 -3.72 9.17
CA TYR A 98 12.63 -2.61 8.73
C TYR A 98 13.41 -1.28 8.78
N SER A 99 14.01 -0.95 9.93
CA SER A 99 14.86 0.24 10.11
C SER A 99 16.02 0.28 9.12
N SER A 100 16.66 -0.86 8.85
CA SER A 100 17.74 -0.95 7.86
C SER A 100 17.26 -0.65 6.44
N THR A 101 16.08 -1.13 6.08
CA THR A 101 15.47 -0.88 4.76
C THR A 101 15.11 0.59 4.59
N VAL A 102 14.48 1.19 5.60
CA VAL A 102 14.13 2.61 5.61
C VAL A 102 15.39 3.48 5.52
N ALA A 103 16.42 3.17 6.30
CA ALA A 103 17.70 3.89 6.24
C ALA A 103 18.40 3.76 4.88
N ARG A 104 18.28 2.61 4.21
CA ARG A 104 18.80 2.42 2.84
C ARG A 104 18.05 3.31 1.84
N TYR A 105 16.72 3.37 1.94
CA TYR A 105 15.90 4.22 1.08
C TYR A 105 16.23 5.70 1.29
N MET A 106 16.28 6.18 2.54
CA MET A 106 16.67 7.56 2.87
C MET A 106 18.04 7.93 2.28
N ARG A 107 19.02 7.02 2.34
CA ARG A 107 20.35 7.22 1.74
C ARG A 107 20.36 7.25 0.21
N SER A 108 19.40 6.58 -0.44
CA SER A 108 19.29 6.57 -1.91
C SER A 108 18.68 7.85 -2.49
N LEU A 109 18.02 8.67 -1.66
CA LEU A 109 17.42 9.92 -2.10
C LEU A 109 18.45 11.06 -2.18
N GLY A 110 18.22 12.03 -3.07
CA GLY A 110 19.00 13.27 -3.13
C GLY A 110 20.43 13.13 -3.69
N ASP A 111 20.61 12.43 -4.82
CA ASP A 111 21.90 12.32 -5.54
C ASP A 111 23.11 12.00 -4.63
N GLY A 112 22.91 11.09 -3.68
CA GLY A 112 23.97 10.61 -2.78
C GLY A 112 24.18 11.43 -1.50
N GLN A 113 23.42 12.51 -1.28
CA GLN A 113 23.39 13.24 -0.01
C GLN A 113 22.53 12.53 1.05
N GLY A 114 21.54 11.74 0.62
CA GLY A 114 20.53 11.16 1.50
C GLY A 114 19.51 12.22 1.96
N LEU A 115 18.28 11.78 2.20
CA LEU A 115 17.21 12.62 2.76
C LEU A 115 16.51 11.87 3.88
N ASP A 116 16.57 12.42 5.10
CA ASP A 116 15.84 11.87 6.24
C ASP A 116 14.39 12.36 6.25
N LEU A 117 13.48 11.45 5.92
CA LEU A 117 12.04 11.72 5.83
C LEU A 117 11.36 11.81 7.20
N THR A 118 12.06 11.57 8.31
CA THR A 118 11.46 11.57 9.66
C THR A 118 11.52 12.92 10.37
N VAL A 119 12.30 13.88 9.85
CA VAL A 119 12.60 15.14 10.55
C VAL A 119 11.58 16.23 10.21
N ASP A 120 11.27 16.43 8.92
CA ASP A 120 10.50 17.58 8.45
C ASP A 120 9.00 17.28 8.26
N LEU A 121 8.35 16.77 9.31
CA LEU A 121 6.92 16.40 9.28
C LEU A 121 5.97 17.61 9.22
N LYS A 122 6.48 18.82 9.49
CA LYS A 122 5.72 20.07 9.48
C LYS A 122 6.52 21.13 8.72
N PRO A 123 5.85 22.03 7.97
CA PRO A 123 6.54 23.10 7.29
C PRO A 123 7.29 24.01 8.31
N PRO A 124 8.55 24.39 8.02
CA PRO A 124 9.36 25.18 8.93
C PRO A 124 8.77 26.59 9.11
N LYS A 125 8.63 27.03 10.36
CA LYS A 125 8.08 28.35 10.70
C LYS A 125 9.14 29.45 10.77
N ASN A 126 10.34 29.11 11.25
CA ASN A 126 11.49 30.00 11.40
C ASN A 126 12.79 29.22 11.15
N LEU A 127 13.83 29.90 10.69
CA LEU A 127 15.13 29.27 10.38
C LEU A 127 15.91 28.86 11.65
N TYR A 128 15.71 29.58 12.76
CA TYR A 128 16.33 29.30 14.05
C TYR A 128 15.24 29.12 15.11
N ILE A 129 15.45 28.15 16.00
CA ILE A 129 14.66 27.98 17.21
C ILE A 129 15.59 28.08 18.41
N GLU A 130 15.18 28.83 19.43
CA GLU A 130 15.87 28.84 20.71
C GLU A 130 15.35 27.65 21.54
N VAL A 131 16.27 26.79 21.99
CA VAL A 131 15.95 25.62 22.79
C VAL A 131 16.57 25.83 24.16
N THR A 132 15.72 26.03 25.18
CA THR A 132 16.15 26.09 26.57
C THR A 132 15.97 24.70 27.19
N THR A 133 17.05 24.12 27.72
CA THR A 133 17.07 22.81 28.41
C THR A 133 16.60 22.91 29.85
#